data_AF-A0A4R7WFA5-F1
#
_entry.id   AF-A0A4R7WFA5-F1
#
_cell.length_a   1.000
_cell.length_b   1.000
_cell.length_c   1.000
_cell.angle_alpha   90.00
_cell.angle_beta   90.00
_cell.angle_gamma   90.00
#
_symmetry.space_group_name_H-M   'P 1'
#
loop_
_entity.id
_entity.type
_entity.pdbx_description
1 polymer ?
#
loop_
_entity_poly.entity_id
_entity_poly.type
_entity_poly.pdbx_seq_one_letter_code
_entity_poly.pdbx_strand_id
1 'polypeptide(L)' 'MIKLRTERSHLGADEPPLLIIPGMVASVHIITGEKNILSYLLKPVLKARAEALHER' A
#
# COMPACT_ATOMS: atom_id res chain seq x y z
N MET A 1 8.91 -13.16 3.32
CA MET A 1 9.72 -12.68 2.19
C MET A 1 8.80 -11.89 1.27
N ILE A 2 9.11 -10.62 0.99
CA ILE A 2 8.30 -9.76 0.10
C ILE A 2 8.96 -9.79 -1.28
N LYS A 3 8.21 -10.16 -2.32
CA LYS A 3 8.67 -10.18 -3.72
C LYS A 3 8.05 -8.98 -4.44
N LEU A 4 8.87 -8.20 -5.13
CA LEU A 4 8.45 -7.03 -5.90
C LEU A 4 8.67 -7.32 -7.38
N ARG A 5 7.69 -6.96 -8.22
CA ARG A 5 7.77 -7.05 -9.67
C ARG A 5 7.45 -5.68 -10.23
N THR A 6 8.33 -5.14 -11.08
CA THR A 6 8.02 -3.95 -11.86
C THR A 6 7.15 -4.34 -13.05
N GLU A 7 6.14 -3.53 -13.37
CA GLU A 7 5.28 -3.75 -14.55
C GLU A 7 6.07 -3.66 -15.87
N ARG A 8 7.14 -2.86 -15.88
CA ARG A 8 8.02 -2.65 -17.03
C ARG A 8 9.47 -2.88 -16.65
N SER A 9 10.28 -3.25 -17.64
CA SER A 9 11.73 -3.46 -17.54
C SER A 9 12.55 -2.19 -17.82
N HIS A 10 11.88 -1.07 -18.06
CA HIS A 10 12.51 0.22 -18.32
C HIS A 10 11.86 1.34 -17.50
N LEU A 11 12.65 2.38 -17.25
CA LEU A 11 12.25 3.65 -16.67
C LEU A 11 12.15 4.69 -17.78
N GLY A 12 11.28 5.70 -17.61
CA GLY A 12 11.15 6.80 -18.58
C GLY A 12 10.20 6.52 -19.75
N ALA A 13 10.27 7.39 -20.76
CA ALA A 13 9.51 7.28 -22.00
C ALA A 13 9.97 6.06 -22.82
N ASP A 14 9.11 5.58 -23.74
CA ASP A 14 9.41 4.41 -24.56
C ASP A 14 10.62 4.63 -25.49
N GLU A 15 11.00 5.89 -25.76
CA GLU A 15 12.20 6.24 -26.53
C GLU A 15 12.89 7.50 -25.98
N PRO A 16 14.18 7.43 -25.58
CA PRO A 16 15.00 6.22 -25.36
C PRO A 16 14.66 5.53 -24.02
N PRO A 17 14.43 4.20 -24.00
CA PRO A 17 14.07 3.51 -22.77
C PRO A 17 15.29 3.32 -21.86
N LEU A 18 15.16 3.67 -20.57
CA LEU A 18 16.21 3.45 -19.58
C LEU A 18 16.05 2.06 -18.97
N LEU A 19 16.84 1.09 -19.44
CA LEU A 19 16.74 -0.31 -19.00
C LEU A 19 17.13 -0.51 -17.54
N ILE A 20 16.40 -1.38 -16.84
CA ILE A 20 16.71 -1.84 -15.48
C ILE A 20 17.52 -3.13 -15.58
N ILE A 21 18.78 -3.11 -15.12
CA ILE A 21 19.71 -4.25 -15.20
C ILE A 21 19.82 -4.94 -13.83
N PRO A 22 19.91 -6.28 -13.77
CA PRO A 22 20.18 -7.00 -12.52
C PRO A 22 21.47 -6.51 -11.84
N GLY A 23 21.45 -6.37 -10.51
CA GLY A 23 22.57 -5.83 -9.72
C GLY A 23 22.44 -4.34 -9.37
N MET A 24 21.43 -3.65 -9.91
CA MET A 24 21.09 -2.30 -9.48
C MET A 24 20.43 -2.27 -8.09
N VAL A 25 20.73 -1.24 -7.31
CA VAL A 25 20.11 -0.97 -6.00
C VAL A 25 18.88 -0.08 -6.21
N ALA A 26 17.73 -0.50 -5.68
CA ALA A 26 16.50 0.28 -5.73
C ALA A 26 15.95 0.53 -4.32
N SER A 27 15.47 1.74 -4.07
CA SER A 27 14.76 2.11 -2.84
C SER A 27 13.27 2.01 -3.08
N VAL A 28 12.56 1.26 -2.23
CA VAL A 28 11.13 1.01 -2.40
C VAL A 28 10.41 1.42 -1.13
N HIS A 29 9.43 2.31 -1.26
CA HIS A 29 8.54 2.68 -0.16
C HIS A 29 7.28 1.84 -0.25
N ILE A 30 7.15 0.86 0.65
CA ILE A 30 5.93 0.07 0.76
C ILE A 30 4.94 0.88 1.60
N ILE A 31 4.02 1.57 0.93
CA ILE A 31 2.89 2.22 1.60
C ILE A 31 1.89 1.11 1.95
N THR A 32 1.89 0.69 3.21
CA THR A 32 0.92 -0.28 3.71
C THR A 32 -0.24 0.44 4.41
N GLY A 33 -1.46 -0.06 4.17
CA GLY A 33 -2.68 0.43 4.81
C GLY A 33 -3.51 1.33 3.89
N GLU A 34 -4.52 0.75 3.25
CA GLU A 34 -5.63 1.51 2.68
C GLU A 34 -6.51 2.02 3.83
N LYS A 35 -6.11 3.12 4.47
CA LYS A 35 -7.03 3.88 5.31
C LYS A 35 -7.98 4.66 4.41
N ASN A 36 -9.03 3.98 3.96
CA ASN A 36 -10.15 4.68 3.33
C ASN A 36 -10.82 5.58 4.39
N ILE A 37 -11.39 6.72 3.95
CA ILE A 37 -12.15 7.63 4.82
C ILE A 37 -13.26 6.87 5.56
N LEU A 38 -13.87 5.89 4.88
CA LEU A 38 -14.87 4.99 5.43
C LEU A 38 -14.38 4.25 6.69
N SER A 39 -13.11 3.85 6.78
CA SER A 39 -12.51 3.17 7.93
C SER A 39 -12.42 4.11 9.13
N TYR A 40 -12.31 5.41 8.89
CA TYR A 40 -12.34 6.41 9.95
C TYR A 40 -13.75 6.62 10.47
N LEU A 41 -14.75 6.63 9.58
CA LEU A 41 -16.17 6.73 9.92
C LEU A 41 -16.71 5.47 10.62
N LEU A 42 -16.23 4.29 10.23
CA LEU A 42 -16.67 3.01 10.78
C LEU A 42 -16.09 2.72 12.17
N LYS A 43 -14.95 3.32 12.55
CA LYS A 43 -14.36 3.15 13.88
C LYS A 43 -15.33 3.44 15.04
N PRO A 44 -15.99 4.60 15.11
CA PRO A 44 -16.95 4.88 16.18
C PRO A 44 -18.17 3.94 16.12
N VAL A 45 -18.63 3.54 14.93
CA VAL A 45 -19.77 2.62 14.78
C VAL A 45 -19.43 1.23 15.32
N LEU A 46 -18.26 0.70 14.97
CA LEU A 46 -17.77 -0.58 15.45
C LEU A 46 -17.50 -0.55 16.95
N LYS A 47 -16.94 0.57 17.46
CA LYS A 47 -16.71 0.79 18.88
C LYS A 47 -18.02 0.87 19.66
N ALA A 48 -18.99 1.66 19.20
CA ALA A 48 -20.30 1.79 19.83
C ALA A 48 -21.06 0.47 19.82
N ARG A 49 -20.97 -0.32 18.74
CA ARG A 49 -21.59 -1.65 18.69
C ARG A 49 -20.93 -2.64 19.65
N ALA A 50 -19.61 -2.59 19.80
CA ALA A 50 -18.88 -3.44 20.74
C ALA A 50 -19.16 -3.06 22.19
N GLU A 51 -19.21 -1.76 22.51
CA GLU A 51 -19.54 -1.22 23.84
C GLU A 51 -21.03 -1.37 24.17
N ALA A 52 -21.94 -1.32 23.20
CA ALA A 52 -23.37 -1.53 23.44
C ALA A 52 -23.72 -2.97 23.86
N LEU A 53 -22.81 -3.92 23.64
CA LEU A 53 -22.95 -5.32 24.05
C LEU A 53 -22.19 -5.63 25.34
N HIS A 54 -21.48 -4.67 25.93
CA HIS A 54 -20.77 -4.80 27.20
C HIS A 54 -21.22 -3.67 28.14
N GLU A 55 -21.99 -4.04 29.17
CA GLU A 55 -22.38 -3.13 30.24
C GLU A 55 -21.17 -2.56 31.00
N ARG A 56 -21.38 -1.40 31.63
CA ARG A 56 -20.49 -0.87 32.66
C ARG A 56 -20.58 -1.71 33.93
#